data_AF-A0A6G1RGI3-F1
#
_entry.id   AF-A0A6G1RGI3-F1
#
_cell.length_a   1.000
_cell.length_b   1.000
_cell.length_c   1.000
_cell.angle_alpha   90.00
_cell.angle_beta   90.00
_cell.angle_gamma   90.00
#
_symmetry.space_group_name_H-M   'P 1'
#
loop_
_entity.id
_entity.type
_entity.pdbx_description
1 polymer ?
#
loop_
_entity_poly.entity_id
_entity_poly.type
_entity_poly.pdbx_seq_one_letter_code
_entity_poly.pdbx_strand_id
1 'polypeptide(L)'
;MQRRQGRVNAGLLLLLYQISQVGLQNIPSVTLGVLALNIFLFLNPMKPLHEVCISVHEGFYRKNWERLLLSPVHHADDWHLYYNMVSMLWKGIMLEKTIK
;
A
#
# COMPACT_ATOMS: atom_id res chain seq x y z
N MET A 1 0.00 -16.83 -6.55
CA MET A 1 -0.44 -16.58 -5.16
C MET A 1 -1.95 -16.43 -5.17
N GLN A 2 -2.67 -17.37 -4.59
CA GLN A 2 -4.13 -17.39 -4.56
C GLN A 2 -4.59 -16.34 -3.52
N ARG A 3 -5.34 -15.33 -3.95
CA ARG A 3 -6.00 -14.39 -3.03
C ARG A 3 -6.85 -15.22 -2.07
N ARG A 4 -6.47 -15.28 -0.79
CA ARG A 4 -7.29 -15.93 0.25
C ARG A 4 -8.56 -15.10 0.46
N GLN A 5 -9.54 -15.27 -0.42
CA GLN A 5 -10.83 -14.56 -0.43
C GLN A 5 -11.78 -14.93 0.72
N GLY A 6 -11.35 -15.75 1.70
CA GLY A 6 -12.25 -16.40 2.66
C GLY A 6 -12.12 -15.98 4.13
N ARG A 7 -11.20 -15.08 4.50
CA ARG A 7 -11.14 -14.53 5.86
C ARG A 7 -11.50 -13.05 5.79
N VAL A 8 -12.38 -12.62 6.69
CA VAL A 8 -12.64 -11.21 7.01
C VAL A 8 -11.34 -10.41 6.82
N ASN A 9 -11.40 -9.28 6.09
CA ASN A 9 -10.27 -8.37 5.82
C ASN A 9 -9.79 -7.71 7.13
N ALA A 10 -9.31 -8.50 8.06
CA ALA A 10 -8.94 -8.10 9.41
C ALA A 10 -7.80 -7.08 9.34
N GLY A 11 -6.84 -7.26 8.42
CA GLY A 11 -5.77 -6.29 8.20
C GLY A 11 -6.30 -4.90 7.81
N LEU A 12 -7.28 -4.84 6.91
CA LEU A 12 -7.88 -3.56 6.49
C LEU A 12 -8.69 -2.91 7.62
N LEU A 13 -9.47 -3.69 8.38
CA LEU A 13 -10.23 -3.19 9.52
C LEU A 13 -9.31 -2.65 10.62
N LEU A 14 -8.23 -3.37 10.93
CA LEU A 14 -7.21 -2.92 11.88
C LEU A 14 -6.51 -1.66 11.39
N LEU A 15 -6.24 -1.53 10.09
CA LEU A 15 -5.66 -0.31 9.53
C LEU A 15 -6.58 0.90 9.71
N LEU A 16 -7.87 0.74 9.41
CA LEU A 16 -8.87 1.80 9.60
C LEU A 16 -8.99 2.18 11.09
N TYR A 17 -8.96 1.19 11.97
CA TYR A 17 -8.93 1.43 13.42
C TYR A 17 -7.68 2.22 13.82
N GLN A 18 -6.48 1.84 13.35
CA GLN A 18 -5.23 2.55 13.64
C GLN A 18 -5.27 4.01 13.15
N ILE A 19 -5.79 4.25 11.93
CA ILE A 19 -5.96 5.61 11.38
C ILE A 19 -6.94 6.41 12.25
N SER A 20 -8.03 5.80 12.70
CA SER A 20 -8.98 6.46 13.61
C SER A 20 -8.38 6.82 14.97
N GLN A 21 -7.50 5.97 15.52
CA GLN A 21 -6.78 6.22 16.77
C GLN A 21 -5.77 7.37 16.66
N VAL A 22 -5.04 7.45 15.54
CA VAL A 22 -4.12 8.57 15.29
C VAL A 22 -4.89 9.87 15.02
N GLY A 23 -6.03 9.78 14.33
CA GLY A 23 -6.86 10.91 13.94
C GLY A 23 -6.38 11.57 12.65
N LEU A 24 -7.30 11.83 11.72
CA LEU A 24 -6.97 12.35 10.37
C LEU A 24 -6.26 13.71 10.40
N GLN A 25 -6.51 14.53 11.42
CA GLN A 25 -5.87 15.85 11.58
C GLN A 25 -4.38 15.76 11.97
N ASN A 26 -3.96 14.65 12.58
CA ASN A 26 -2.58 14.44 13.02
C ASN A 26 -1.67 13.88 11.93
N ILE A 27 -2.28 13.37 10.84
CA ILE A 27 -1.58 12.74 9.72
C ILE A 27 -1.24 13.83 8.69
N PRO A 28 0.03 14.02 8.34
CA PRO A 28 0.44 14.94 7.29
C PRO A 28 -0.22 14.63 5.94
N SER A 29 -0.43 15.67 5.13
CA SER A 29 -1.22 15.59 3.90
C SER A 29 -0.65 14.61 2.87
N VAL A 30 0.67 14.50 2.73
CA VAL A 30 1.26 13.58 1.74
C VAL A 30 1.11 12.13 2.21
N THR A 31 1.39 11.85 3.48
CA THR A 31 1.21 10.52 4.10
C THR A 31 -0.25 10.07 3.97
N LEU A 32 -1.21 10.96 4.25
CA LEU A 32 -2.63 10.67 4.10
C LEU A 32 -3.00 10.35 2.65
N GLY A 33 -2.50 11.14 1.69
CA GLY A 33 -2.73 10.92 0.27
C GLY A 33 -2.20 9.57 -0.22
N VAL A 34 -0.98 9.20 0.20
CA VAL A 34 -0.39 7.91 -0.19
C VAL A 34 -1.06 6.73 0.51
N LEU A 35 -1.47 6.88 1.77
CA LEU A 35 -2.30 5.87 2.48
C LEU A 35 -3.61 5.61 1.72
N ALA A 36 -4.33 6.68 1.36
CA ALA A 36 -5.58 6.58 0.62
C ALA A 36 -5.38 5.91 -0.74
N LEU A 37 -4.31 6.26 -1.47
CA LEU A 37 -3.97 5.66 -2.75
C LEU A 37 -3.73 4.14 -2.63
N ASN A 38 -2.95 3.70 -1.63
CA ASN A 38 -2.66 2.29 -1.43
C ASN A 38 -3.89 1.48 -1.02
N ILE A 39 -4.74 2.02 -0.16
CA ILE A 39 -6.01 1.39 0.22
C ILE A 39 -6.93 1.29 -1.00
N PHE A 40 -7.02 2.35 -1.81
CA PHE A 40 -7.84 2.37 -3.02
C PHE A 40 -7.37 1.32 -4.04
N LEU A 41 -6.07 1.24 -4.32
CA LEU A 41 -5.49 0.27 -5.25
C LEU A 41 -5.57 -1.17 -4.74
N PHE A 42 -5.61 -1.38 -3.42
CA PHE A 42 -5.86 -2.71 -2.85
C PHE A 42 -7.29 -3.17 -3.12
N LEU A 43 -8.28 -2.28 -2.96
CA LEU A 43 -9.70 -2.58 -3.22
C LEU A 43 -9.99 -2.69 -4.73
N ASN A 44 -9.33 -1.85 -5.54
CA ASN A 44 -9.50 -1.77 -6.99
C ASN A 44 -8.14 -2.01 -7.69
N PRO A 45 -7.67 -3.27 -7.78
CA PRO A 45 -6.39 -3.57 -8.41
C PRO A 45 -6.44 -3.26 -9.91
N MET A 46 -5.49 -2.47 -10.40
CA MET A 46 -5.40 -2.12 -11.82
C MET A 46 -4.92 -3.28 -12.69
N LYS A 47 -4.03 -4.12 -12.15
CA LYS A 47 -3.46 -5.28 -12.84
C LYS A 47 -3.41 -6.48 -11.90
N PRO A 48 -3.45 -7.71 -12.44
CA PRO A 48 -3.29 -8.90 -11.62
C PRO A 48 -1.87 -8.98 -11.06
N LEU A 49 -1.73 -9.60 -9.88
CA LEU A 49 -0.47 -9.67 -9.12
C LEU A 49 0.75 -10.14 -9.94
N HIS A 50 0.57 -11.10 -10.84
CA HIS A 50 1.66 -11.65 -11.65
C HIS A 50 2.23 -10.64 -12.68
N GLU A 51 1.44 -9.64 -13.07
CA GLU A 51 1.86 -8.58 -13.99
C GLU A 51 2.56 -7.42 -13.28
N VAL A 52 2.36 -7.27 -11.97
CA VAL A 52 2.91 -6.15 -11.18
C VAL A 52 4.10 -6.54 -10.32
N CYS A 53 4.29 -7.83 -10.03
CA CYS A 53 5.48 -8.29 -9.34
C CYS A 53 6.75 -7.89 -10.10
N ILE A 54 7.75 -7.43 -9.34
CA ILE A 54 9.04 -7.03 -9.88
C ILE A 54 9.73 -8.23 -10.55
N SER A 55 10.18 -8.03 -11.78
CA SER A 55 10.86 -9.05 -12.57
C SER A 55 11.87 -8.37 -13.49
N VAL A 56 13.12 -8.82 -13.41
CA VAL A 56 14.21 -8.29 -14.26
C VAL A 56 13.95 -8.63 -15.73
N HIS A 57 13.46 -9.84 -16.01
CA HIS A 57 13.14 -10.25 -17.37
C HIS A 57 12.07 -9.33 -17.99
N GLU A 58 10.98 -9.11 -17.26
CA GLU A 58 9.86 -8.30 -17.76
C GLU A 58 10.20 -6.79 -17.79
N GLY A 59 10.87 -6.28 -16.76
CA GLY A 59 11.22 -4.87 -16.68
C GLY A 59 12.31 -4.47 -17.67
N PHE A 60 13.42 -5.23 -17.72
CA PHE A 60 14.60 -4.86 -18.51
C PHE A 60 14.50 -5.33 -19.96
N TYR A 61 14.19 -6.61 -20.19
CA TYR A 61 14.19 -7.17 -21.54
C TYR A 61 12.89 -6.87 -22.30
N ARG A 62 11.74 -6.90 -21.61
CA ARG A 62 10.44 -6.57 -22.21
C ARG A 62 10.03 -5.11 -22.03
N LYS A 63 10.91 -4.26 -21.47
CA LYS A 63 10.69 -2.82 -21.27
C LYS A 63 9.42 -2.48 -20.51
N ASN A 64 8.95 -3.36 -19.63
CA ASN A 64 7.76 -3.14 -18.82
C ASN A 64 8.12 -2.40 -17.51
N TRP A 65 8.52 -1.13 -17.66
CA TRP A 65 8.99 -0.27 -16.57
C TRP A 65 7.87 0.11 -15.60
N GLU A 66 6.61 0.03 -16.02
CA GLU A 66 5.44 0.29 -15.16
C GLU A 66 5.44 -0.60 -13.91
N ARG A 67 6.01 -1.81 -13.99
CA ARG A 67 6.16 -2.73 -12.85
C ARG A 67 6.91 -2.10 -11.68
N LEU A 68 7.89 -1.23 -11.94
CA LEU A 68 8.66 -0.57 -10.90
C LEU A 68 7.79 0.37 -10.06
N LEU A 69 6.79 1.01 -10.68
CA LEU A 69 5.86 1.92 -10.01
C LEU A 69 4.66 1.17 -9.42
N LEU A 70 4.18 0.12 -10.10
CA LEU A 70 3.01 -0.65 -9.67
C LEU A 70 3.31 -1.63 -8.53
N SER A 71 4.55 -2.15 -8.46
CA SER A 71 4.98 -3.09 -7.41
C SER A 71 4.82 -2.55 -5.98
N PRO A 72 5.23 -1.33 -5.62
CA PRO A 72 5.09 -0.82 -4.25
C PRO A 72 3.63 -0.55 -3.84
N VAL A 73 2.73 -0.35 -4.81
CA VAL A 73 1.32 -0.02 -4.52
C VAL A 73 0.38 -1.23 -4.58
N HIS A 74 0.75 -2.30 -5.28
CA HIS A 74 -0.03 -3.53 -5.34
C HIS A 74 0.30 -4.46 -4.18
N HIS A 75 -0.68 -4.68 -3.30
CA HIS A 75 -0.55 -5.55 -2.14
C HIS A 75 -1.22 -6.90 -2.41
N ALA A 76 -0.50 -7.99 -2.11
CA ALA A 76 -0.95 -9.37 -2.34
C ALA A 76 -2.08 -9.81 -1.39
N ASP A 77 -2.08 -9.31 -0.16
CA ASP A 77 -3.00 -9.70 0.91
C ASP A 77 -3.23 -8.55 1.90
N ASP A 78 -4.23 -8.71 2.78
CA ASP A 78 -4.67 -7.69 3.74
C ASP A 78 -3.65 -7.44 4.86
N TRP A 79 -2.89 -8.46 5.26
CA TRP A 79 -1.80 -8.30 6.23
C TRP A 79 -0.61 -7.56 5.64
N HIS A 80 -0.26 -7.86 4.38
CA HIS A 80 0.77 -7.13 3.65
C HIS A 80 0.41 -5.64 3.52
N LEU A 81 -0.86 -5.32 3.22
CA LEU A 81 -1.33 -3.94 3.25
C LEU A 81 -1.21 -3.33 4.66
N TYR A 82 -1.71 -4.02 5.68
CA TYR A 82 -1.72 -3.53 7.06
C TYR A 82 -0.32 -3.14 7.55
N TYR A 83 0.65 -4.04 7.48
CA TYR A 83 1.99 -3.77 8.00
C TYR A 83 2.72 -2.67 7.23
N ASN A 84 2.59 -2.62 5.90
CA ASN A 84 3.18 -1.54 5.11
C ASN A 84 2.56 -0.20 5.46
N MET A 85 1.24 -0.12 5.55
CA MET A 85 0.54 1.13 5.80
C MET A 85 0.70 1.64 7.23
N VAL A 86 0.75 0.76 8.24
CA VAL A 86 1.05 1.17 9.63
C VAL A 86 2.49 1.67 9.76
N SER A 87 3.46 0.97 9.17
CA SER A 87 4.86 1.40 9.13
C SER A 87 5.00 2.75 8.41
N MET A 88 4.31 2.91 7.28
CA MET A 88 4.27 4.14 6.51
C MET A 88 3.63 5.28 7.30
N LEU A 89 2.51 5.04 8.00
CA LEU A 89 1.84 6.04 8.82
C LEU A 89 2.80 6.62 9.86
N TRP A 90 3.50 5.78 10.61
CA TRP A 90 4.46 6.24 11.62
C TRP A 90 5.64 6.98 11.00
N LYS A 91 6.28 6.38 9.98
CA LYS A 91 7.46 6.97 9.32
C LYS A 91 7.11 8.27 8.59
N GLY A 92 5.98 8.32 7.93
CA GLY A 92 5.48 9.48 7.19
C GLY A 92 5.17 10.65 8.12
N ILE A 93 4.51 10.39 9.26
CA ILE A 93 4.29 11.41 10.30
C ILE A 93 5.64 11.99 10.78
N MET A 94 6.62 11.14 11.07
CA MET A 94 7.92 11.57 11.57
C MET A 94 8.70 12.37 10.50
N LEU A 95 8.76 11.86 9.27
CA LEU A 95 9.52 12.49 8.18
C LEU A 95 8.90 13.81 7.73
N GLU A 96 7.60 13.85 7.46
CA GLU A 96 6.96 15.08 6.97
C GLU A 96 6.91 16.20 8.01
N LYS A 97 6.87 15.87 9.30
CA LYS A 97 6.96 16.87 10.37
C LYS A 97 8.38 17.36 10.60
N THR A 98 9.39 16.60 10.18
CA THR A 98 10.81 16.99 10.31
C THR A 98 11.31 17.75 9.08
N ILE A 99 10.78 17.44 7.89
CA ILE A 99 11.19 18.05 6.62
C ILE A 99 10.41 19.34 6.31
N LYS A 100 9.21 19.51 6.89
CA LYS A 100 8.50 20.80 6.90
C LYS A 100 9.10 21.74 7.94
#